data_AF-A0A8J8EKW4-F1
#
_entry.id   AF-A0A8J8EKW4-F1
#
_cell.length_a   1.000
_cell.length_b   1.000
_cell.length_c   1.000
_cell.angle_alpha   90.00
_cell.angle_beta   90.00
_cell.angle_gamma   90.00
#
_symmetry.space_group_name_H-M   'P 1'
#
loop_
_entity.id
_entity.type
_entity.pdbx_description
1 polymer ?
#
loop_
_entity_poly.entity_id
_entity_poly.type
_entity_poly.pdbx_seq_one_letter_code
_entity_poly.pdbx_strand_id
1 'polypeptide(L)'
;PNIIYKDGTMIDVVPIELKWYENYEKKYFETFSEALDEYFGKITVEKAKIERTKRLEEKKRQILATLRRQEEQMKGFEAEMKKNQELGDLIYANFTFIDNLLREFSKAVEKLGWEEFKKRIEEGKKAGNKIALMV
;
A
#
# COMPACT_ATOMS: atom_id res chain seq x y z
N PRO A 1 3.40 53.23 -15.86
CA PRO A 1 3.06 51.84 -15.47
C PRO A 1 3.66 51.42 -14.13
N ASN A 2 2.89 50.69 -13.33
CA ASN A 2 3.32 50.19 -12.03
C ASN A 2 2.64 48.88 -11.66
N ILE A 3 3.27 48.14 -10.75
CA ILE A 3 2.69 46.98 -10.07
C ILE A 3 2.26 47.41 -8.67
N ILE A 4 1.05 47.03 -8.29
CA ILE A 4 0.44 47.30 -6.98
C ILE A 4 0.72 46.13 -6.04
N TYR A 5 1.13 46.45 -4.81
CA TYR A 5 1.43 45.50 -3.74
C TYR A 5 0.48 45.69 -2.56
N LYS A 6 0.11 44.58 -1.94
CA LYS A 6 -0.61 44.52 -0.66
C LYS A 6 0.05 43.47 0.22
N ASP A 7 0.48 43.86 1.42
CA ASP A 7 1.15 42.97 2.39
C ASP A 7 2.33 42.19 1.76
N GLY A 8 3.13 42.88 0.94
CA GLY A 8 4.28 42.30 0.22
C GLY A 8 3.93 41.40 -0.98
N THR A 9 2.65 41.24 -1.32
CA THR A 9 2.18 40.43 -2.44
C THR A 9 1.71 41.32 -3.59
N MET A 10 2.13 41.01 -4.83
CA MET A 10 1.62 41.70 -6.02
C MET A 10 0.16 41.35 -6.24
N ILE A 11 -0.70 42.37 -6.39
CA ILE A 11 -2.15 42.18 -6.56
C ILE A 11 -2.67 42.69 -7.90
N ASP A 12 -1.99 43.63 -8.56
CA ASP A 12 -2.41 44.19 -9.84
C ASP A 12 -1.24 44.85 -10.58
N VAL A 13 -1.41 45.08 -11.88
CA VAL A 13 -0.47 45.79 -12.75
C VAL A 13 -1.22 46.75 -13.67
N VAL A 14 -0.90 48.04 -13.59
CA VAL A 14 -1.66 49.12 -14.25
C VAL A 14 -0.78 50.00 -15.13
N PRO A 15 -1.28 50.47 -16.30
CA PRO A 15 -0.49 51.27 -17.22
C PRO A 15 -0.27 52.70 -16.72
N ILE A 16 -1.19 53.21 -15.90
CA ILE A 16 -1.22 54.56 -15.34
C ILE A 16 -1.59 54.52 -13.85
N GLU A 17 -1.34 55.63 -13.16
CA GLU A 17 -1.69 55.80 -11.76
C GLU A 17 -3.21 55.83 -11.56
N LEU A 18 -3.74 54.99 -10.66
CA LEU A 18 -5.17 54.93 -10.33
C LEU A 18 -5.41 55.37 -8.89
N LYS A 19 -6.33 56.32 -8.68
CA LYS A 19 -6.72 56.79 -7.34
C LYS A 19 -7.25 55.66 -6.43
N TRP A 20 -7.85 54.62 -7.01
CA TRP A 20 -8.30 53.45 -6.26
C TRP A 20 -7.16 52.80 -5.45
N TYR A 21 -5.92 52.89 -5.94
CA TYR A 21 -4.73 52.32 -5.31
C TYR A 21 -3.87 53.36 -4.59
N GLU A 22 -4.39 54.54 -4.27
CA GLU A 22 -3.60 55.65 -3.71
C GLU A 22 -2.79 55.25 -2.47
N ASN A 23 -3.37 54.44 -1.59
CA ASN A 23 -2.76 53.98 -0.33
C ASN A 23 -2.02 52.63 -0.42
N TYR A 24 -1.85 52.09 -1.62
CA TYR A 24 -1.14 50.82 -1.81
C TYR A 24 0.34 51.06 -2.13
N GLU A 25 1.17 50.07 -1.82
CA GLU A 25 2.58 50.07 -2.21
C GLU A 25 2.70 49.84 -3.71
N LYS A 26 3.61 50.57 -4.38
CA LYS A 26 3.73 50.58 -5.84
C LYS A 26 5.17 50.47 -6.27
N LYS A 27 5.43 49.64 -7.27
CA LYS A 27 6.72 49.56 -7.98
C LYS A 27 6.53 50.05 -9.41
N TYR A 28 7.24 51.12 -9.78
CA TYR A 28 7.17 51.71 -11.12
C TYR A 28 8.18 51.06 -12.07
N PHE A 29 7.83 51.06 -13.36
CA PHE A 29 8.62 50.51 -14.46
C PHE A 29 8.69 51.50 -15.63
N GLU A 30 9.69 51.35 -16.48
CA GLU A 30 9.88 52.25 -17.64
C GLU A 30 8.80 51.99 -18.70
N THR A 31 8.48 50.72 -18.95
CA THR A 31 7.45 50.32 -19.90
C THR A 31 6.35 49.49 -19.25
N PHE A 32 5.15 49.50 -19.83
CA PHE A 32 4.07 48.64 -19.32
C PHE A 32 4.36 47.17 -19.59
N SER A 33 5.06 46.86 -20.69
CA SER A 33 5.54 45.50 -21.00
C SER A 33 6.45 44.94 -19.90
N GLU A 34 7.43 45.72 -19.42
CA GLU A 34 8.28 45.31 -18.30
C GLU A 34 7.49 45.02 -17.02
N ALA A 35 6.48 45.84 -16.71
CA ALA A 35 5.62 45.63 -15.56
C ALA A 35 4.80 44.32 -15.70
N LEU A 36 4.30 44.02 -16.91
CA LEU A 36 3.58 42.77 -17.20
C LEU A 36 4.51 41.56 -17.07
N ASP A 37 5.74 41.64 -17.60
CA ASP A 37 6.71 40.56 -17.54
C ASP A 37 7.08 40.21 -16.09
N GLU A 38 7.34 41.21 -15.24
CA GLU A 38 7.60 41.00 -13.81
C GLU A 38 6.39 40.39 -13.10
N TYR A 39 5.19 40.94 -13.30
CA TYR A 39 3.97 40.51 -12.62
C TYR A 39 3.62 39.05 -12.98
N PHE A 40 3.48 38.76 -14.28
CA PHE A 40 3.10 37.43 -14.76
C PHE A 40 4.23 36.42 -14.70
N GLY A 41 5.50 36.84 -14.85
CA GLY A 41 6.66 35.97 -14.73
C GLY A 41 6.75 35.34 -13.34
N LYS A 42 6.67 36.16 -12.28
CA LYS A 42 6.69 35.68 -10.89
C LYS A 42 5.48 34.81 -10.54
N ILE A 43 4.27 35.20 -10.97
CA ILE A 43 3.05 34.40 -10.74
C ILE A 43 3.16 33.02 -11.40
N THR A 44 3.71 32.96 -12.62
CA THR A 44 3.89 31.70 -13.36
C THR A 44 4.88 30.78 -12.67
N VAL A 45 6.02 31.32 -12.21
CA VAL A 45 7.03 30.55 -11.48
C VAL A 45 6.47 30.00 -10.17
N GLU A 46 5.75 30.82 -9.40
CA GLU A 46 5.14 30.35 -8.14
C GLU A 46 4.05 29.30 -8.36
N LYS A 47 3.20 29.45 -9.38
CA LYS A 47 2.23 28.42 -9.77
C LYS A 47 2.93 27.10 -10.13
N ALA A 48 3.99 27.16 -10.93
CA ALA A 48 4.76 25.97 -11.32
C ALA A 48 5.42 25.28 -10.11
N LYS A 49 5.96 26.05 -9.16
CA LYS A 49 6.49 25.50 -7.90
C LYS A 49 5.41 24.81 -7.08
N ILE A 50 4.24 25.44 -6.88
CA ILE A 50 3.13 24.87 -6.12
C ILE A 50 2.66 23.57 -6.76
N GLU A 51 2.50 23.54 -8.08
CA GLU A 51 2.08 22.33 -8.79
C GLU A 51 3.11 21.21 -8.66
N ARG A 52 4.40 21.52 -8.83
CA ARG A 52 5.49 20.55 -8.61
C ARG A 52 5.47 20.00 -7.19
N THR A 53 5.32 20.85 -6.18
CA THR A 53 5.25 20.43 -4.77
C THR A 53 4.03 19.54 -4.53
N LYS A 54 2.86 19.87 -5.07
CA LYS A 54 1.66 19.02 -4.97
C LYS A 54 1.89 17.64 -5.58
N ARG A 55 2.49 17.57 -6.78
CA ARG A 55 2.83 16.29 -7.44
C ARG A 55 3.80 15.45 -6.61
N LEU A 56 4.81 16.10 -6.00
CA LEU A 56 5.77 15.41 -5.13
C LEU A 56 5.12 14.86 -3.86
N GLU A 57 4.26 15.65 -3.21
CA GLU A 57 3.51 15.23 -2.02
C GLU A 57 2.55 14.06 -2.33
N GLU A 58 1.89 14.09 -3.48
CA GLU A 58 1.03 13.00 -3.92
C GLU A 58 1.83 11.72 -4.18
N LYS A 59 2.97 11.82 -4.87
CA LYS A 59 3.86 10.68 -5.09
C LYS A 59 4.40 10.11 -3.77
N LYS A 60 4.76 10.98 -2.82
CA LYS A 60 5.18 10.57 -1.47
C LYS A 60 4.07 9.80 -0.75
N ARG A 61 2.82 10.29 -0.79
CA ARG A 61 1.67 9.58 -0.21
C ARG A 61 1.48 8.19 -0.81
N GLN A 62 1.57 8.07 -2.14
CA GLN A 62 1.45 6.78 -2.83
C GLN A 62 2.54 5.78 -2.42
N ILE A 63 3.79 6.24 -2.31
CA ILE A 63 4.92 5.40 -1.88
C ILE A 63 4.71 4.94 -0.45
N LEU A 64 4.34 5.84 0.47
CA LEU A 64 4.10 5.49 1.87
C LEU A 64 2.93 4.51 2.04
N ALA A 65 1.85 4.66 1.27
CA ALA A 65 0.73 3.72 1.30
C ALA A 65 1.16 2.33 0.78
N THR A 66 2.02 2.28 -0.23
CA THR A 66 2.57 1.02 -0.74
C THR A 66 3.51 0.37 0.29
N LEU A 67 4.38 1.14 0.92
CA LEU A 67 5.28 0.66 1.97
C LEU A 67 4.50 0.00 3.12
N ARG A 68 3.46 0.68 3.63
CA ARG A 68 2.62 0.12 4.71
C ARG A 68 1.99 -1.22 4.33
N ARG A 69 1.45 -1.34 3.12
CA ARG A 69 0.87 -2.61 2.63
C ARG A 69 1.92 -3.71 2.55
N GLN A 70 3.14 -3.39 2.10
CA GLN A 70 4.23 -4.36 2.04
C GLN A 70 4.66 -4.81 3.44
N GLU A 71 4.75 -3.90 4.40
CA GLU A 71 5.06 -4.24 5.80
C GLU A 71 3.99 -5.16 6.43
N GLU A 72 2.71 -4.91 6.17
CA GLU A 72 1.61 -5.76 6.62
C GLU A 72 1.67 -7.16 5.98
N GLN A 73 1.94 -7.22 4.67
CA GLN A 73 2.12 -8.49 3.95
C GLN A 73 3.31 -9.29 4.48
N MET A 74 4.44 -8.64 4.76
CA MET A 74 5.62 -9.29 5.34
C MET A 74 5.29 -9.94 6.69
N LYS A 75 4.57 -9.24 7.57
CA LYS A 75 4.13 -9.82 8.86
C LYS A 75 3.23 -11.03 8.67
N GLY A 76 2.33 -10.99 7.68
CA GLY A 76 1.49 -12.12 7.32
C GLY A 76 2.31 -13.33 6.88
N PHE A 77 3.28 -13.10 5.98
CA PHE A 77 4.18 -14.16 5.51
C PHE A 77 5.06 -14.73 6.63
N GLU A 78 5.60 -13.91 7.52
CA GLU A 78 6.38 -14.39 8.66
C GLU A 78 5.56 -15.31 9.59
N ALA A 79 4.31 -14.94 9.86
CA ALA A 79 3.41 -15.76 10.66
C ALA A 79 3.08 -17.10 9.97
N GLU A 80 2.82 -17.06 8.66
CA GLU A 80 2.57 -18.27 7.87
C GLU A 80 3.81 -19.16 7.78
N MET A 81 4.98 -18.58 7.55
CA MET A 81 6.26 -19.30 7.54
C MET A 81 6.48 -20.02 8.86
N LYS A 82 6.31 -19.33 9.99
CA LYS A 82 6.48 -19.94 11.31
C LYS A 82 5.50 -21.09 11.52
N LYS A 83 4.22 -20.90 11.20
CA LYS A 83 3.19 -21.95 11.32
C LYS A 83 3.52 -23.17 10.45
N ASN A 84 3.93 -22.94 9.20
CA ASN A 84 4.26 -24.02 8.27
C ASN A 84 5.55 -24.75 8.68
N GLN A 85 6.52 -24.03 9.24
CA GLN A 85 7.72 -24.62 9.81
C GLN A 85 7.38 -25.51 11.00
N GLU A 86 6.60 -25.01 11.96
CA GLU A 86 6.16 -25.81 13.13
C GLU A 86 5.38 -27.07 12.68
N LEU A 87 4.51 -26.94 11.68
CA LEU A 87 3.79 -28.09 11.12
C LEU A 87 4.75 -29.08 10.45
N GLY A 88 5.71 -28.59 9.67
CA GLY A 88 6.73 -29.40 9.01
C GLY A 88 7.60 -30.14 10.03
N ASP A 89 8.04 -29.47 11.08
CA ASP A 89 8.83 -30.05 12.17
C ASP A 89 8.05 -31.15 12.89
N LEU A 90 6.75 -30.95 13.15
CA LEU A 90 5.88 -31.96 13.74
C LEU A 90 5.71 -33.18 12.83
N ILE A 91 5.50 -32.97 11.53
CA ILE A 91 5.44 -34.06 10.55
C ILE A 91 6.77 -34.81 10.53
N TYR A 92 7.89 -34.10 10.49
CA TYR A 92 9.22 -34.70 10.44
C TYR A 92 9.53 -35.52 11.70
N ALA A 93 9.22 -34.98 12.88
CA ALA A 93 9.36 -35.68 14.16
C ALA A 93 8.56 -37.00 14.21
N ASN A 94 7.46 -37.08 13.46
CA ASN A 94 6.59 -38.25 13.39
C ASN A 94 6.64 -38.96 12.03
N PHE A 95 7.67 -38.69 11.22
CA PHE A 95 7.69 -39.05 9.80
C PHE A 95 7.49 -40.55 9.58
N THR A 96 8.23 -41.39 10.31
CA THR A 96 8.11 -42.86 10.18
C THR A 96 6.72 -43.37 10.54
N PHE A 97 6.08 -42.79 11.56
CA PHE A 97 4.72 -43.17 11.95
C PHE A 97 3.71 -42.78 10.86
N ILE A 98 3.81 -41.55 10.37
CA ILE A 98 2.93 -41.03 9.31
C ILE A 98 3.12 -41.82 8.00
N ASP A 99 4.36 -42.08 7.58
CA ASP A 99 4.66 -42.84 6.35
C ASP A 99 4.09 -44.27 6.43
N ASN A 100 4.29 -44.95 7.55
CA ASN A 100 3.72 -46.28 7.76
C ASN A 100 2.20 -46.27 7.72
N LEU A 101 1.55 -45.30 8.39
CA LEU A 101 0.10 -45.16 8.40
C LEU A 101 -0.45 -44.91 6.99
N LEU A 102 0.16 -44.00 6.24
CA LEU A 102 -0.22 -43.69 4.86
C LEU A 102 -0.08 -44.90 3.95
N ARG A 103 1.02 -45.67 4.06
CA ARG A 103 1.21 -46.90 3.26
C ARG A 103 0.13 -47.94 3.54
N GLU A 104 -0.21 -48.17 4.81
CA GLU A 104 -1.26 -49.12 5.16
C GLU A 104 -2.64 -48.65 4.67
N PHE A 105 -2.92 -47.35 4.72
CA PHE A 105 -4.14 -46.79 4.17
C PHE A 105 -4.23 -46.90 2.66
N SER A 106 -3.14 -46.60 1.93
CA SER A 106 -3.09 -46.79 0.48
C SER A 106 -3.41 -48.24 0.10
N LYS A 107 -2.79 -49.22 0.77
CA LYS A 107 -3.08 -50.64 0.53
C LYS A 107 -4.53 -51.00 0.84
N ALA A 108 -5.10 -50.45 1.91
CA ALA A 108 -6.49 -50.71 2.29
C ALA A 108 -7.47 -50.10 1.28
N VAL A 109 -7.22 -48.88 0.81
CA VAL A 109 -8.02 -48.21 -0.21
C VAL A 109 -7.93 -48.94 -1.55
N GLU A 110 -6.74 -49.40 -1.96
CA GLU A 110 -6.59 -50.19 -3.20
C GLU A 110 -7.39 -51.48 -3.17
N LYS A 111 -7.50 -52.13 -2.01
CA LYS A 111 -8.24 -53.40 -1.85
C LYS A 111 -9.74 -53.21 -1.69
N LEU A 112 -10.17 -52.15 -1.01
CA LEU A 112 -11.56 -51.97 -0.56
C LEU A 112 -12.32 -50.90 -1.35
N GLY A 113 -11.62 -49.96 -1.98
CA GLY A 113 -12.20 -48.73 -2.48
C GLY A 113 -12.43 -47.69 -1.38
N TRP A 114 -12.54 -46.42 -1.78
CA TRP A 114 -12.63 -45.29 -0.85
C TRP A 114 -13.90 -45.28 0.00
N GLU A 115 -15.05 -45.69 -0.54
CA GLU A 115 -16.32 -45.67 0.19
C GLU A 115 -16.32 -46.69 1.34
N GLU A 116 -15.93 -47.93 1.05
CA GLU A 116 -15.86 -49.00 2.05
C GLU A 116 -14.76 -48.74 3.08
N PHE A 117 -13.62 -48.18 2.66
CA PHE A 117 -12.56 -47.76 3.60
C PHE A 117 -13.07 -46.72 4.61
N LYS A 118 -13.76 -45.66 4.15
CA LYS A 118 -14.35 -44.65 5.04
C LYS A 118 -15.36 -45.25 6.01
N LYS A 119 -16.23 -46.13 5.51
CA LYS A 119 -17.24 -46.80 6.33
C LYS A 119 -16.58 -47.59 7.47
N ARG A 120 -15.53 -48.36 7.18
CA ARG A 120 -14.78 -49.12 8.19
C ARG A 120 -14.03 -48.27 9.20
N ILE A 121 -13.48 -47.12 8.78
CA ILE A 121 -12.85 -46.17 9.71
C ILE A 121 -13.89 -45.60 10.68
N GLU A 122 -15.08 -45.22 10.19
CA GLU A 122 -16.15 -44.69 11.03
C GLU A 122 -16.73 -45.74 11.99
N GLU A 123 -16.87 -47.00 11.54
CA GLU A 123 -17.23 -48.12 12.41
C GLU A 123 -16.14 -48.37 13.47
N GLY A 124 -14.86 -48.28 13.08
CA GLY A 124 -13.71 -48.38 13.98
C GLY A 124 -13.68 -47.28 15.05
N LYS A 125 -14.04 -46.04 14.70
CA LYS A 125 -14.17 -44.92 15.65
C LYS A 125 -15.25 -45.20 16.69
N LYS A 126 -16.42 -45.65 16.25
CA LYS A 126 -17.54 -46.01 17.13
C LYS A 126 -17.19 -47.17 18.07
N ALA A 127 -16.34 -48.09 17.62
CA ALA A 127 -15.84 -49.20 18.41
C ALA A 127 -14.65 -48.84 19.33
N GLY A 128 -14.21 -47.57 19.34
CA GLY A 128 -13.10 -47.11 20.19
C GLY A 128 -11.71 -47.56 19.72
N ASN A 129 -11.54 -47.92 18.44
CA ASN A 129 -10.24 -48.30 17.90
C ASN A 129 -9.30 -47.09 17.88
N LYS A 130 -8.17 -47.18 18.58
CA LYS A 130 -7.20 -46.09 18.73
C LYS A 130 -6.65 -45.56 17.40
N ILE A 131 -6.41 -46.43 16.42
CA ILE A 131 -5.89 -46.03 15.11
C ILE A 131 -6.99 -45.32 14.30
N ALA A 132 -8.22 -45.82 14.37
CA ALA A 132 -9.37 -45.15 13.73
C ALA A 132 -9.69 -43.80 14.39
N LEU A 133 -9.43 -43.64 15.69
CA LEU A 133 -9.62 -42.37 16.42
C LEU A 133 -8.52 -41.33 16.15
N MET A 134 -7.37 -41.76 15.61
CA MET A 134 -6.25 -40.87 15.25
C MET A 134 -6.43 -40.21 13.87
N VAL A 135 -7.44 -40.60 13.11
CA VAL A 135 -7.67 -40.25 11.69
C VAL A 135 -9.09 -39.75 11.51
#